data_AF-A0A6J7LAW6-F1
#
_entry.id   AF-A0A6J7LAW6-F1
#
_cell.length_a   1.000
_cell.length_b   1.000
_cell.length_c   1.000
_cell.angle_alpha   90.00
_cell.angle_beta   90.00
_cell.angle_gamma   90.00
#
_symmetry.space_group_name_H-M   'P 1'
#
loop_
_entity.id
_entity.type
_entity.pdbx_description
1 polymer ?
#
loop_
_entity_poly.entity_id
_entity_poly.type
_entity_poly.pdbx_seq_one_letter_code
_entity_poly.pdbx_strand_id
1 'polypeptide(L)'
;MHALLALDIDEQRLGPLELLRSAVRWPTKVLRDLGVAAASRDESAKAMFPDDDYDLTPASFGDLDPALHEPGLVWGAAKAHVFLARRRAAGQLS
;
A
#
# COMPACT_ATOMS: atom_id res chain seq x y z
N MET A 1 -0.41 -6.43 10.13
CA MET A 1 -0.52 -5.04 10.62
C MET A 1 0.16 -4.83 11.97
N HIS A 2 -0.23 -5.58 13.01
CA HIS A 2 0.36 -5.43 14.37
C HIS A 2 1.90 -5.50 14.39
N ALA A 3 2.49 -6.47 13.67
CA ALA A 3 3.95 -6.58 13.55
C ALA A 3 4.61 -5.34 12.90
N LEU A 4 3.96 -4.69 11.93
CA LEU A 4 4.49 -3.47 11.30
C LEU A 4 4.47 -2.30 12.29
N LEU A 5 3.37 -2.15 13.04
CA LEU A 5 3.20 -1.06 14.00
C LEU A 5 4.12 -1.20 15.23
N ALA A 6 4.61 -2.41 15.50
CA ALA A 6 5.56 -2.68 16.58
C ALA A 6 7.02 -2.37 16.19
N LEU A 7 7.32 -2.19 14.90
CA LEU A 7 8.66 -1.81 14.43
C LEU A 7 8.90 -0.31 14.63
N ASP A 8 10.16 0.04 14.89
CA ASP A 8 10.57 1.44 14.81
C ASP A 8 10.38 1.98 13.39
N ILE A 9 10.14 3.29 13.26
CA ILE A 9 9.87 3.95 11.98
C ILE A 9 10.97 3.70 10.94
N ASP A 10 12.24 3.64 11.35
CA ASP A 10 13.36 3.37 10.42
C ASP A 10 13.40 1.90 9.97
N GLU A 11 12.76 0.99 10.70
CA GLU A 11 12.66 -0.43 10.38
C GLU A 11 11.40 -0.79 9.57
N GLN A 12 10.41 0.11 9.54
CA GLN A 12 9.18 -0.05 8.75
C GLN A 12 9.45 0.16 7.25
N ARG A 13 9.91 -0.89 6.55
CA ARG A 13 10.18 -0.85 5.11
C ARG A 13 8.94 -0.65 4.23
N LEU A 14 7.76 -1.04 4.72
CA LEU A 14 6.49 -0.93 4.00
C LEU A 14 5.49 -0.09 4.81
N GLY A 15 4.50 0.47 4.12
CA GLY A 15 3.33 1.09 4.71
C GLY A 15 2.13 0.13 4.84
N PRO A 16 1.11 0.48 5.63
CA PRO A 16 -0.10 -0.32 5.77
C PRO A 16 -0.82 -0.56 4.43
N LEU A 17 -0.86 0.42 3.53
CA LEU A 17 -1.46 0.24 2.20
C LEU A 17 -0.69 -0.77 1.35
N GLU A 18 0.64 -0.70 1.35
CA GLU A 18 1.48 -1.66 0.63
C GLU A 18 1.32 -3.09 1.18
N LEU A 19 1.16 -3.22 2.50
CA LEU A 19 0.87 -4.51 3.11
C LEU A 19 -0.47 -5.08 2.60
N LEU A 20 -1.52 -4.24 2.50
CA LEU A 20 -2.81 -4.66 1.97
C LEU A 20 -2.71 -5.05 0.48
N ARG A 21 -2.02 -4.24 -0.33
CA ARG A 21 -1.75 -4.56 -1.75
C ARG A 21 -1.01 -5.88 -1.90
N SER A 22 -0.05 -6.17 -1.02
CA SER A 22 0.70 -7.44 -1.06
C SER A 22 -0.18 -8.67 -0.79
N ALA A 23 -1.33 -8.51 -0.12
CA ALA A 23 -2.25 -9.60 0.16
C ALA A 23 -3.12 -9.96 -1.07
N VAL A 24 -3.32 -9.03 -2.02
CA VAL A 24 -4.19 -9.19 -3.20
C VAL A 24 -3.70 -10.27 -4.18
N ARG A 25 -2.39 -10.56 -4.18
CA ARG A 25 -1.81 -11.66 -4.98
C ARG A 25 -2.52 -13.02 -4.79
N TRP A 26 -3.02 -13.29 -3.58
CA TRP A 26 -3.68 -14.55 -3.27
C TRP A 26 -5.07 -14.65 -3.90
N PRO A 27 -6.02 -13.71 -3.67
CA PRO A 27 -7.33 -13.78 -4.31
C PRO A 27 -7.23 -13.71 -5.84
N THR A 28 -6.30 -12.92 -6.40
CA THR A 28 -6.05 -12.91 -7.85
C THR A 28 -5.64 -14.29 -8.37
N LYS A 29 -4.74 -14.98 -7.67
CA LYS A 29 -4.35 -16.36 -8.04
C LYS A 29 -5.55 -17.31 -8.00
N VAL A 30 -6.37 -17.25 -6.96
CA VAL A 30 -7.53 -18.13 -6.80
C VAL A 30 -8.53 -17.93 -7.93
N LEU A 31 -8.87 -16.69 -8.25
CA LEU A 31 -9.78 -16.39 -9.36
C LEU A 31 -9.23 -16.87 -10.70
N ARG A 32 -7.93 -16.70 -10.92
CA ARG A 32 -7.24 -17.18 -12.13
C ARG A 32 -7.28 -18.70 -12.24
N ASP A 33 -6.98 -19.42 -11.15
CA ASP A 33 -7.02 -20.89 -11.11
C ASP A 33 -8.45 -21.43 -11.33
N LEU A 34 -9.48 -20.67 -10.95
CA LEU A 34 -10.88 -21.00 -11.19
C LEU A 34 -11.38 -20.62 -12.60
N GLY A 35 -10.53 -20.00 -13.43
CA GLY A 35 -10.88 -19.59 -14.79
C GLY A 35 -11.89 -18.43 -14.84
N VAL A 36 -11.98 -17.61 -13.78
CA VAL A 36 -12.84 -16.43 -13.77
C VAL A 36 -12.34 -15.42 -14.80
N ALA A 37 -13.25 -14.84 -15.58
CA ALA A 37 -12.90 -13.81 -16.56
C ALA A 37 -12.29 -12.57 -15.89
N ALA A 38 -11.21 -12.06 -16.46
CA ALA A 38 -10.53 -10.85 -15.97
C ALA A 38 -11.47 -9.62 -16.01
N ALA A 39 -11.21 -8.68 -15.12
CA ALA A 39 -11.92 -7.40 -15.09
C ALA A 39 -11.53 -6.50 -16.27
N SER A 40 -12.45 -5.65 -16.70
CA SER A 40 -12.13 -4.57 -17.64
C SER A 40 -11.39 -3.46 -16.89
N ARG A 41 -10.14 -3.19 -17.27
CA ARG A 41 -9.25 -2.26 -16.57
C ARG A 41 -8.75 -1.18 -17.52
N ASP A 42 -8.62 0.04 -17.02
CA ASP A 42 -7.99 1.13 -17.77
C ASP A 42 -6.45 0.97 -17.83
N GLU A 43 -5.80 1.75 -18.68
CA GLU A 43 -4.35 1.67 -18.88
C GLU A 43 -3.54 2.09 -17.64
N SER A 44 -4.10 2.96 -16.80
CA SER A 44 -3.45 3.41 -15.57
C SER A 44 -3.43 2.29 -14.53
N ALA A 45 -4.56 1.62 -14.33
CA ALA A 45 -4.69 0.48 -13.43
C ALA A 45 -3.78 -0.67 -13.87
N LYS A 46 -3.76 -1.00 -15.17
CA LYS A 46 -2.86 -2.03 -15.72
C LYS A 46 -1.39 -1.68 -15.50
N ALA A 47 -0.99 -0.42 -15.72
CA ALA A 47 0.38 0.01 -15.51
C ALA A 47 0.78 0.00 -14.03
N MET A 48 -0.13 0.39 -13.14
CA MET A 48 0.12 0.47 -11.70
C MET A 48 0.14 -0.90 -11.04
N PHE A 49 -0.73 -1.82 -11.47
CA PHE A 49 -0.90 -3.15 -10.90
C PHE A 49 -0.96 -4.22 -12.01
N PRO A 50 0.19 -4.54 -12.65
CA PRO A 50 0.22 -5.43 -13.81
C PRO A 50 -0.21 -6.87 -13.50
N ASP A 51 -0.02 -7.33 -12.27
CA ASP A 51 -0.34 -8.70 -11.85
C ASP A 51 -1.79 -8.89 -11.38
N ASP A 52 -2.60 -7.83 -11.37
CA ASP A 52 -3.96 -7.84 -10.81
C ASP A 52 -5.06 -7.87 -11.86
N ASP A 53 -5.25 -9.02 -12.50
CA ASP A 53 -6.24 -9.22 -13.57
C ASP A 53 -7.69 -8.86 -13.17
N TYR A 54 -7.98 -8.77 -11.86
CA TYR A 54 -9.34 -8.63 -11.32
C TYR A 54 -9.59 -7.29 -10.63
N ASP A 55 -8.65 -6.35 -10.72
CA ASP A 55 -8.78 -4.98 -10.18
C ASP A 55 -9.13 -4.94 -8.68
N LEU A 56 -8.50 -5.83 -7.92
CA LEU A 56 -8.71 -5.98 -6.48
C LEU A 56 -7.78 -5.09 -5.64
N THR A 57 -6.74 -4.51 -6.26
CA THR A 57 -5.69 -3.76 -5.59
C THR A 57 -6.13 -2.32 -5.32
N PRO A 58 -6.25 -1.90 -4.04
CA PRO A 58 -6.64 -0.53 -3.73
C PRO A 58 -5.56 0.47 -4.15
N ALA A 59 -5.93 1.48 -4.93
CA ALA A 59 -5.09 2.62 -5.29
C ALA A 59 -4.92 3.60 -4.10
N SER A 60 -5.88 3.63 -3.18
CA SER A 60 -5.84 4.42 -1.94
C SER A 60 -6.59 3.73 -0.80
N PHE A 61 -6.46 4.23 0.43
CA PHE A 61 -7.32 3.77 1.53
C PHE A 61 -8.79 4.10 1.33
N GLY A 62 -9.12 5.12 0.52
CA GLY A 62 -10.50 5.48 0.20
C GLY A 62 -11.24 4.39 -0.58
N ASP A 63 -10.51 3.53 -1.30
CA ASP A 63 -11.09 2.41 -2.05
C ASP A 63 -11.53 1.27 -1.10
N LEU A 64 -11.04 1.25 0.14
CA LEU A 64 -11.44 0.30 1.17
C LEU A 64 -12.63 0.83 1.96
N ASP A 65 -12.51 2.08 2.43
CA ASP A 65 -13.55 2.81 3.12
C ASP A 65 -13.26 4.31 3.01
N PRO A 66 -14.23 5.16 2.60
CA PRO A 66 -14.03 6.60 2.52
C PRO A 66 -13.49 7.24 3.82
N ALA A 67 -13.88 6.71 4.98
CA ALA A 67 -13.41 7.20 6.29
C ALA A 67 -11.92 6.96 6.53
N LEU A 68 -11.27 6.07 5.76
CA LEU A 68 -9.84 5.78 5.87
C LEU A 68 -8.97 6.64 4.97
N HIS A 69 -9.55 7.42 4.06
CA HIS A 69 -8.79 8.25 3.11
C HIS A 69 -7.88 9.25 3.84
N GLU A 70 -8.46 10.11 4.67
CA GLU A 70 -7.71 11.13 5.41
C GLU A 70 -6.75 10.52 6.45
N PRO A 71 -7.15 9.56 7.31
CA PRO A 71 -6.23 8.89 8.23
C PRO A 71 -5.01 8.26 7.52
N GLY A 72 -5.22 7.68 6.33
CA GLY A 72 -4.15 7.11 5.52
C GLY A 72 -3.12 8.15 5.07
N LEU A 73 -3.58 9.31 4.61
CA LEU A 73 -2.71 10.43 4.23
C LEU A 73 -1.92 10.99 5.43
N VAL A 74 -2.61 11.20 6.56
CA VAL A 74 -2.00 11.71 7.79
C VAL A 74 -0.90 10.75 8.28
N TRP A 75 -1.17 9.44 8.27
CA TRP A 75 -0.17 8.44 8.66
C TRP A 75 1.09 8.51 7.78
N GLY A 76 0.91 8.58 6.45
CA GLY A 76 2.03 8.67 5.50
C GLY A 76 2.88 9.92 5.72
N ALA A 77 2.21 11.07 5.89
CA ALA A 77 2.87 12.34 6.17
C ALA A 77 3.63 12.32 7.50
N ALA A 78 3.02 11.79 8.57
CA ALA A 78 3.64 11.69 9.88
C ALA A 78 4.89 10.79 9.85
N LYS A 79 4.81 9.62 9.19
CA LYS A 79 5.96 8.71 9.03
C LYS A 79 7.10 9.40 8.27
N ALA A 80 6.81 10.04 7.14
CA ALA A 80 7.81 10.75 6.36
C ALA A 80 8.45 11.89 7.16
N HIS A 81 7.65 12.64 7.92
CA HIS A 81 8.14 13.71 8.78
C HIS A 81 9.16 13.21 9.81
N VAL A 82 8.83 12.14 10.55
CA VAL A 82 9.74 11.57 11.56
C VAL A 82 11.00 11.00 10.92
N PHE A 83 10.86 10.27 9.83
CA PHE A 83 11.99 9.69 9.09
C PHE A 83 13.00 10.76 8.62
N LEU A 84 12.50 11.89 8.09
CA LEU A 84 13.33 13.02 7.68
C LEU A 84 13.93 13.76 8.87
N ALA A 85 13.17 13.97 9.94
CA ALA A 85 13.65 14.63 11.15
C ALA A 85 14.86 13.90 11.77
N ARG A 86 14.79 12.56 11.85
CA ARG A 86 15.90 11.73 12.36
C ARG A 86 17.15 11.84 11.51
N ARG A 87 17.02 11.84 10.19
CA ARG A 87 18.15 11.98 9.26
C ARG A 87 18.83 13.34 9.35
N ARG A 88 18.05 14.41 9.51
CA ARG A 88 18.60 15.75 9.78
C ARG A 88 19.36 15.78 11.10
N ALA A 89 18.79 15.21 12.17
CA ALA A 89 19.45 15.13 13.47
C ALA A 89 20.75 14.29 13.43
N ALA A 90 20.80 13.27 12.58
CA ALA A 90 21.98 12.45 12.35
C ALA A 90 23.00 13.07 11.37
N GLY A 91 22.75 14.27 10.84
CA GLY A 91 23.63 14.93 9.85
C GLY A 91 23.65 14.26 8.47
N GLN A 92 22.68 13.40 8.16
CA GLN A 92 22.59 12.63 6.91
C GLN A 92 21.81 13.37 5.81
N LEU A 93 21.11 14.44 6.17
CA LEU A 93 20.41 15.34 5.25
C LEU A 93 20.78 16.78 5.61
N SER A 94 21.21 17.53 4.59
CA SER A 94 21.51 18.97 4.63
C SER A 94 20.25 19.82 4.65
#